data_AF-A0AAD7MHE0-F1
#
_entry.id   AF-A0AAD7MHE0-F1
#
_cell.length_a   1.000
_cell.length_b   1.000
_cell.length_c   1.000
_cell.angle_alpha   90.00
_cell.angle_beta   90.00
_cell.angle_gamma   90.00
#
_symmetry.space_group_name_H-M   'P 1'
#
loop_
_entity.id
_entity.type
_entity.pdbx_description
1 polymer ?
#
loop_
_entity_poly.entity_id
_entity_poly.type
_entity_poly.pdbx_seq_one_letter_code
_entity_poly.pdbx_strand_id
1 'polypeptide(L)'
;MLEAAERQTPTASIIAPLCAQHELEDLLLPMAIRNGWPQELDLPNIEHRLKAKKAFFEAFINNEEGIRDGNIFWMNAIAQLARPHGGALGGTFTTFHLTQPGYYGEQGTRKIHDTFYRLLQISPESADPLTPLQLMDLVLIPEAGVQLILDDFGNGMERATAIATMYESGKYGAQMFPAE
;
A
#
# COMPACT_ATOMS: atom_id res chain seq x y z
N MET A 1 -22.18 -0.86 54.69
CA MET A 1 -21.31 -0.03 53.84
C MET A 1 -20.76 -0.95 52.77
N LEU A 2 -21.30 -0.91 51.55
CA LEU A 2 -20.73 -1.59 50.40
C LEU A 2 -19.86 -0.57 49.66
N GLU A 3 -18.56 -0.83 49.60
CA GLU A 3 -17.64 -0.12 48.70
C GLU A 3 -18.10 -0.36 47.26
N ALA A 4 -18.49 0.73 46.60
CA ALA A 4 -18.70 0.74 45.16
C ALA A 4 -17.31 0.70 44.51
N ALA A 5 -16.94 -0.47 43.95
CA ALA A 5 -15.76 -0.59 43.12
C ALA A 5 -15.89 0.38 41.92
N GLU A 6 -15.03 1.40 41.90
CA GLU A 6 -14.86 2.28 40.75
C GLU A 6 -14.49 1.44 39.53
N ARG A 7 -15.44 1.26 38.61
CA ARG A 7 -15.15 0.75 37.27
C ARG A 7 -14.37 1.83 36.54
N GLN A 8 -13.06 1.70 36.51
CA GLN A 8 -12.21 2.49 35.61
C GLN A 8 -12.59 2.14 34.18
N THR A 9 -13.29 3.05 33.50
CA THR A 9 -13.59 2.92 32.07
C THR A 9 -12.26 2.94 31.31
N PRO A 10 -11.95 1.93 30.49
CA PRO A 10 -10.72 1.92 29.70
C PRO A 10 -10.65 3.19 28.84
N THR A 11 -9.50 3.87 28.84
CA THR A 11 -9.28 5.04 28.00
C THR A 11 -9.27 4.65 26.52
N ALA A 12 -9.57 5.61 25.63
CA ALA A 12 -9.60 5.39 24.18
C ALA A 12 -8.29 4.76 23.63
N SER A 13 -7.15 5.03 24.28
CA SER A 13 -5.83 4.46 23.97
C SER A 13 -5.73 2.94 24.16
N ILE A 14 -6.64 2.33 24.92
CA ILE A 14 -6.68 0.87 25.17
C ILE A 14 -7.80 0.23 24.35
N ILE A 15 -8.92 0.94 24.16
CA ILE A 15 -10.08 0.42 23.43
C ILE A 15 -9.78 0.26 21.94
N ALA A 16 -9.14 1.27 21.31
CA ALA A 16 -8.91 1.22 19.86
C ALA A 16 -7.98 0.06 19.42
N PRO A 17 -6.83 -0.20 20.07
CA PRO A 17 -6.01 -1.37 19.75
C PRO A 17 -6.72 -2.69 19.99
N LEU A 18 -7.50 -2.81 21.09
CA LEU A 18 -8.26 -4.03 21.38
C LEU A 18 -9.36 -4.28 20.34
N CYS A 19 -10.05 -3.24 19.89
CA CYS A 19 -11.04 -3.33 18.82
C CYS A 19 -10.40 -3.71 17.48
N ALA A 20 -9.24 -3.14 17.15
CA ALA A 20 -8.50 -3.49 15.94
C ALA A 20 -8.02 -4.95 15.98
N GLN A 21 -7.49 -5.42 17.12
CA GLN A 21 -7.08 -6.80 17.30
C GLN A 21 -8.27 -7.77 17.18
N HIS A 22 -9.40 -7.45 17.80
CA HIS A 22 -10.61 -8.29 17.71
C HIS A 22 -11.13 -8.34 16.27
N GLU A 23 -11.13 -7.22 15.55
CA GLU A 23 -11.50 -7.21 14.12
C GLU A 23 -10.52 -8.03 13.27
N LEU A 24 -9.22 -7.94 13.57
CA LEU A 24 -8.19 -8.75 12.91
C LEU A 24 -8.44 -10.25 13.11
N GLU A 25 -8.67 -10.68 14.35
CA GLU A 25 -8.86 -12.09 14.73
C GLU A 25 -10.18 -12.67 14.20
N ASP A 26 -11.29 -11.95 14.34
CA ASP A 26 -12.62 -12.48 14.04
C ASP A 26 -13.01 -12.33 12.56
N LEU A 27 -12.51 -11.31 11.89
CA LEU A 27 -12.94 -10.96 10.53
C LEU A 27 -11.81 -11.08 9.51
N LEU A 28 -10.70 -10.36 9.72
CA LEU A 28 -9.70 -10.16 8.68
C LEU A 28 -8.80 -11.39 8.49
N LEU A 29 -8.36 -12.05 9.57
CA LEU A 29 -7.54 -13.27 9.49
C LEU A 29 -8.30 -14.42 8.82
N PRO A 30 -9.54 -14.76 9.19
CA PRO A 30 -10.31 -15.78 8.48
C PRO A 30 -10.51 -15.43 7.00
N MET A 31 -10.70 -14.16 6.66
CA MET A 31 -10.80 -13.70 5.28
C MET A 31 -9.48 -13.86 4.51
N ALA A 32 -8.37 -13.42 5.10
CA ALA A 32 -7.03 -13.55 4.53
C ALA A 32 -6.69 -15.02 4.24
N ILE A 33 -6.98 -15.93 5.18
CA ILE A 33 -6.77 -17.38 5.01
C ILE A 33 -7.60 -17.91 3.83
N ARG A 34 -8.89 -17.56 3.75
CA ARG A 34 -9.75 -17.99 2.64
C ARG A 34 -9.27 -17.49 1.28
N ASN A 35 -8.72 -16.28 1.23
CA ASN A 35 -8.21 -15.65 0.02
C ASN A 35 -6.74 -16.00 -0.28
N GLY A 36 -6.07 -16.76 0.59
CA GLY A 36 -4.67 -17.15 0.42
C GLY A 36 -3.66 -16.01 0.64
N TRP A 37 -4.04 -14.95 1.36
CA TRP A 37 -3.12 -13.84 1.66
C TRP A 37 -2.09 -14.25 2.72
N PRO A 38 -0.85 -13.73 2.63
CA PRO A 38 0.22 -14.11 3.54
C PRO A 38 -0.05 -13.65 4.97
N GLN A 39 0.20 -14.54 5.93
CA GLN A 39 0.15 -14.25 7.37
C GLN A 39 1.50 -13.78 7.92
N GLU A 40 2.58 -13.94 7.14
CA GLU A 40 3.92 -13.46 7.43
C GLU A 40 4.54 -12.87 6.17
N LEU A 41 5.31 -11.79 6.29
CA LEU A 41 5.97 -11.15 5.16
C LEU A 41 7.44 -11.59 5.06
N ASP A 42 7.83 -12.10 3.90
CA ASP A 42 9.23 -12.29 3.54
C ASP A 42 9.84 -10.97 3.04
N LEU A 43 10.09 -10.04 3.97
CA LEU A 43 10.65 -8.72 3.68
C LEU A 43 11.99 -8.77 2.91
N PRO A 44 12.94 -9.69 3.20
CA PRO A 44 14.14 -9.84 2.39
C PRO A 44 13.84 -10.17 0.92
N ASN A 45 12.88 -11.07 0.67
CA ASN A 45 12.55 -11.46 -0.70
C ASN A 45 11.81 -10.36 -1.49
N ILE A 46 11.06 -9.47 -0.83
CA ILE A 46 10.46 -8.29 -1.49
C ILE A 46 11.54 -7.50 -2.25
N GLU A 47 12.69 -7.25 -1.62
CA GLU A 47 13.77 -6.50 -2.26
C GLU A 47 14.31 -7.22 -3.50
N HIS A 48 14.50 -8.54 -3.41
CA HIS A 48 14.98 -9.35 -4.52
C HIS A 48 14.00 -9.31 -5.72
N ARG A 49 12.70 -9.44 -5.46
CA ARG A 49 11.65 -9.41 -6.49
C ARG A 49 11.53 -8.04 -7.16
N LEU A 50 11.60 -6.96 -6.39
CA LEU A 50 11.60 -5.61 -6.95
C LEU A 50 12.85 -5.32 -7.78
N LYS A 51 14.02 -5.80 -7.34
CA LYS A 51 15.27 -5.73 -8.14
C LYS A 51 15.14 -6.45 -9.47
N ALA A 52 14.53 -7.64 -9.50
CA ALA A 52 14.27 -8.36 -10.73
C ALA A 52 13.34 -7.61 -11.70
N LYS A 53 12.47 -6.74 -11.16
CA LYS A 53 11.54 -5.88 -11.92
C LYS A 53 12.06 -4.46 -12.15
N LYS A 54 13.33 -4.18 -11.86
CA LYS A 54 13.93 -2.83 -12.00
C LYS A 54 13.65 -2.20 -13.36
N ALA A 55 13.90 -2.93 -14.44
CA ALA A 55 13.72 -2.44 -15.80
C ALA A 55 12.27 -2.01 -16.09
N PHE A 56 11.28 -2.72 -15.54
CA PHE A 56 9.87 -2.33 -15.66
C PHE A 56 9.59 -0.98 -14.99
N PHE A 57 10.11 -0.76 -13.78
CA PHE A 57 9.91 0.52 -13.09
C PHE A 57 10.70 1.67 -13.72
N GLU A 58 11.90 1.40 -14.26
CA GLU A 58 12.65 2.39 -15.03
C GLU A 58 11.92 2.78 -16.32
N ALA A 59 11.38 1.82 -17.06
CA ALA A 59 10.54 2.08 -18.23
C ALA A 59 9.29 2.90 -17.85
N PHE A 60 8.67 2.62 -16.69
CA PHE A 60 7.55 3.39 -16.16
C PHE A 60 7.92 4.84 -15.81
N ILE A 61 9.07 5.05 -15.17
CA ILE A 61 9.60 6.38 -14.84
C ILE A 61 9.91 7.17 -16.12
N ASN A 62 10.44 6.52 -17.15
CA ASN A 62 10.74 7.17 -18.42
C ASN A 62 9.52 7.31 -19.35
N ASN A 63 8.36 6.79 -18.95
CA ASN A 63 7.15 6.67 -19.78
C ASN A 63 7.43 6.04 -21.16
N GLU A 64 8.26 5.00 -21.18
CA GLU A 64 8.57 4.26 -22.41
C GLU A 64 7.29 3.65 -22.99
N GLU A 65 7.12 3.76 -24.31
CA GLU A 65 5.96 3.24 -25.05
C GLU A 65 4.59 3.73 -24.56
N GLY A 66 4.54 4.83 -23.78
CA GLY A 66 3.29 5.32 -23.21
C GLY A 66 2.74 4.39 -22.12
N ILE A 67 3.58 3.65 -21.39
CA ILE A 67 3.17 2.71 -20.34
C ILE A 67 2.31 3.34 -19.22
N ARG A 68 2.37 4.67 -19.05
CA ARG A 68 1.49 5.41 -18.13
C ARG A 68 0.05 5.53 -18.65
N ASP A 69 -0.15 5.43 -19.96
CA ASP A 69 -1.45 5.52 -20.60
C ASP A 69 -2.30 4.30 -20.23
N GLY A 70 -3.36 4.53 -19.46
CA GLY A 70 -4.22 3.47 -18.93
C GLY A 70 -3.74 2.86 -17.61
N ASN A 71 -2.62 3.32 -17.04
CA ASN A 71 -2.27 2.95 -15.66
C ASN A 71 -3.20 3.67 -14.68
N ILE A 72 -3.99 2.89 -13.93
CA ILE A 72 -5.00 3.43 -13.01
C ILE A 72 -4.40 4.33 -11.93
N PHE A 73 -3.22 4.01 -11.42
CA PHE A 73 -2.59 4.79 -10.34
C PHE A 73 -2.10 6.14 -10.86
N TRP A 74 -1.44 6.15 -12.03
CA TRP A 74 -1.06 7.39 -12.71
C TRP A 74 -2.28 8.26 -13.02
N MET A 75 -3.31 7.70 -13.65
CA MET A 75 -4.54 8.43 -13.99
C MET A 75 -5.21 9.02 -12.75
N ASN A 76 -5.27 8.27 -11.65
CA ASN A 76 -5.81 8.75 -10.39
C ASN A 76 -4.95 9.85 -9.76
N ALA A 77 -3.62 9.77 -9.86
CA ALA A 77 -2.72 10.80 -9.36
C ALA A 77 -2.87 12.12 -10.14
N ILE A 78 -2.94 12.05 -11.47
CA ILE A 78 -3.17 13.23 -12.33
C ILE A 78 -4.56 13.83 -12.09
N ALA A 79 -5.60 13.01 -11.96
CA ALA A 79 -6.94 13.48 -11.68
C ALA A 79 -7.04 14.20 -10.31
N GLN A 80 -6.22 13.79 -9.33
CA GLN A 80 -6.12 14.46 -8.04
C GLN A 80 -5.43 15.83 -8.15
N LEU A 81 -4.35 15.93 -8.95
CA LEU A 81 -3.67 17.21 -9.22
C LEU A 81 -4.59 18.25 -9.88
N ALA A 82 -5.51 17.82 -10.75
CA ALA A 82 -6.37 18.71 -11.53
C ALA A 82 -7.49 19.40 -10.70
N ARG A 83 -7.64 19.10 -9.39
CA ARG A 83 -8.73 19.65 -8.57
C ARG A 83 -8.38 21.06 -8.02
N PRO A 84 -9.17 22.11 -8.34
CA PRO A 84 -8.78 23.52 -8.14
C PRO A 84 -8.87 24.08 -6.70
N HIS A 85 -9.37 23.33 -5.71
CA HIS A 85 -9.53 23.83 -4.33
C HIS A 85 -9.21 22.76 -3.27
N GLY A 86 -7.96 22.68 -2.83
CA GLY A 86 -7.65 22.10 -1.50
C GLY A 86 -7.46 20.59 -1.41
N GLY A 87 -7.05 19.91 -2.48
CA GLY A 87 -6.34 18.65 -2.33
C GLY A 87 -4.90 18.94 -1.98
N ALA A 88 -4.59 19.43 -0.79
CA ALA A 88 -3.20 19.46 -0.36
C ALA A 88 -2.69 18.02 -0.47
N LEU A 89 -1.77 17.76 -1.39
CA LEU A 89 -1.05 16.49 -1.45
C LEU A 89 -0.27 16.19 -0.15
N GLY A 90 -0.27 17.15 0.80
CA GLY A 90 0.19 16.99 2.19
C GLY A 90 -0.89 17.05 3.27
N GLY A 91 -2.20 16.89 2.98
CA GLY A 91 -3.26 17.18 3.96
C GLY A 91 -4.38 16.16 4.15
N THR A 92 -4.50 15.08 3.37
CA THR A 92 -5.58 14.10 3.59
C THR A 92 -5.08 12.66 3.54
N PHE A 93 -4.63 12.20 4.71
CA PHE A 93 -4.46 10.81 5.11
C PHE A 93 -5.70 9.91 4.85
N THR A 94 -6.84 10.44 4.38
CA THR A 94 -8.04 9.65 4.04
C THR A 94 -7.85 8.74 2.83
N THR A 95 -6.82 8.96 2.00
CA THR A 95 -6.49 8.12 0.83
C THR A 95 -5.36 7.12 1.12
N PHE A 96 -4.78 7.11 2.33
CA PHE A 96 -3.63 6.26 2.67
C PHE A 96 -3.91 4.77 2.38
N HIS A 97 -5.13 4.29 2.66
CA HIS A 97 -5.52 2.91 2.33
C HIS A 97 -5.60 2.60 0.83
N LEU A 98 -5.74 3.62 -0.03
CA LEU A 98 -5.82 3.47 -1.48
C LEU A 98 -4.44 3.51 -2.16
N THR A 99 -3.40 3.95 -1.45
CA THR A 99 -2.01 3.98 -1.92
C THR A 99 -1.13 2.91 -1.26
N GLN A 100 -1.71 2.12 -0.35
CA GLN A 100 -1.00 1.01 0.28
C GLN A 100 -0.84 -0.18 -0.69
N PRO A 101 0.25 -0.95 -0.57
CA PRO A 101 0.50 -2.15 -1.37
C PRO A 101 -0.36 -3.35 -0.92
N GLY A 102 -1.63 -3.14 -0.57
CA GLY A 102 -2.56 -4.18 -0.12
C GLY A 102 -2.13 -4.90 1.17
N TYR A 103 -2.20 -6.23 1.18
CA TYR A 103 -1.84 -7.04 2.34
C TYR A 103 -0.38 -6.88 2.79
N TYR A 104 0.49 -6.23 2.02
CA TYR A 104 1.85 -5.92 2.45
C TYR A 104 1.92 -4.85 3.55
N GLY A 105 0.83 -4.10 3.77
CA GLY A 105 0.71 -3.17 4.88
C GLY A 105 1.80 -2.09 4.92
N GLU A 106 2.05 -1.56 6.11
CA GLU A 106 2.99 -0.46 6.29
C GLU A 106 4.45 -0.95 6.33
N GLN A 107 4.70 -2.14 6.88
CA GLN A 107 6.03 -2.76 6.82
C GLN A 107 6.48 -2.98 5.38
N GLY A 108 5.60 -3.53 4.53
CA GLY A 108 5.88 -3.69 3.11
C GLY A 108 6.03 -2.35 2.40
N THR A 109 5.17 -1.36 2.71
CA THR A 109 5.31 0.02 2.18
C THR A 109 6.71 0.58 2.44
N ARG A 110 7.17 0.51 3.70
CA ARG A 110 8.52 0.98 4.09
C ARG A 110 9.61 0.23 3.33
N LYS A 111 9.50 -1.09 3.22
CA LYS A 111 10.49 -1.91 2.51
C LYS A 111 10.53 -1.59 1.02
N ILE A 112 9.38 -1.39 0.38
CA ILE A 112 9.27 -0.98 -1.03
C ILE A 112 9.90 0.40 -1.21
N HIS A 113 9.52 1.38 -0.40
CA HIS A 113 10.04 2.74 -0.47
C HIS A 113 11.57 2.75 -0.32
N ASP A 114 12.11 2.09 0.70
CA ASP A 114 13.56 1.96 0.92
C ASP A 114 14.27 1.30 -0.26
N THR A 115 13.65 0.29 -0.87
CA THR A 115 14.21 -0.42 -2.01
C THR A 115 14.24 0.50 -3.23
N PHE A 116 13.14 1.17 -3.55
CA PHE A 116 13.04 2.09 -4.67
C PHE A 116 13.95 3.30 -4.53
N TYR A 117 14.08 3.86 -3.33
CA TYR A 117 15.01 4.96 -3.07
C TYR A 117 16.47 4.59 -3.40
N ARG A 118 16.87 3.31 -3.20
CA ARG A 118 18.21 2.82 -3.56
C ARG A 118 18.32 2.39 -5.03
N LEU A 119 17.23 1.89 -5.61
CA LEU A 119 17.24 1.18 -6.89
C LEU A 119 16.95 2.08 -8.08
N LEU A 120 16.10 3.09 -7.89
CA LEU A 120 15.53 3.93 -8.96
C LEU A 120 16.04 5.35 -8.83
N GLN A 121 16.15 6.03 -9.96
CA GLN A 121 16.46 7.46 -10.03
C GLN A 121 15.27 8.16 -10.68
N ILE A 122 14.63 9.04 -9.92
CA ILE A 122 13.48 9.81 -10.38
C ILE A 122 13.91 11.27 -10.46
N SER A 123 14.02 11.79 -11.68
CA SER A 123 14.26 13.21 -11.89
C SER A 123 12.94 13.99 -11.90
N PRO A 124 12.93 15.29 -11.56
CA PRO A 124 11.74 16.12 -11.66
C PRO A 124 11.08 16.07 -13.06
N GLU A 125 11.89 16.00 -14.12
CA GLU A 125 11.42 15.94 -15.50
C GLU A 125 10.72 14.61 -15.80
N SER A 126 11.26 13.49 -15.29
CA SER A 126 10.63 12.18 -15.44
C SER A 126 9.33 12.05 -14.64
N ALA A 127 9.18 12.81 -13.56
CA ALA A 127 8.00 12.77 -12.69
C ALA A 127 6.87 13.70 -13.16
N ASP A 128 7.14 14.67 -14.02
CA ASP A 128 6.17 15.66 -14.48
C ASP A 128 4.86 15.03 -14.97
N PRO A 129 3.69 15.56 -14.56
CA PRO A 129 3.46 16.77 -13.76
C PRO A 129 3.43 16.54 -12.24
N LEU A 130 3.75 15.32 -11.78
CA LEU A 130 3.88 15.00 -10.36
C LEU A 130 5.26 15.43 -9.86
N THR A 131 5.40 15.60 -8.54
CA THR A 131 6.73 15.62 -7.91
C THR A 131 7.31 14.20 -7.86
N PRO A 132 8.64 14.02 -7.76
CA PRO A 132 9.24 12.70 -7.57
C PRO A 132 8.64 11.91 -6.39
N LEU A 133 8.32 12.60 -5.29
CA LEU A 133 7.68 12.00 -4.13
C LEU A 133 6.25 11.54 -4.43
N GLN A 134 5.48 12.34 -5.15
CA GLN A 134 4.12 11.97 -5.56
C GLN A 134 4.10 10.80 -6.54
N LEU A 135 5.05 10.76 -7.49
CA LEU A 135 5.21 9.60 -8.37
C LEU A 135 5.54 8.34 -7.55
N MET A 136 6.45 8.45 -6.57
CA MET A 136 6.79 7.35 -5.67
C MET A 136 5.57 6.83 -4.91
N ASP A 137 4.91 7.70 -4.15
CA ASP A 137 3.90 7.30 -3.16
C ASP A 137 2.55 6.98 -3.79
N LEU A 138 2.13 7.72 -4.83
CA LEU A 138 0.80 7.58 -5.42
C LEU A 138 0.77 6.57 -6.57
N VAL A 139 1.92 6.20 -7.12
CA VAL A 139 1.99 5.39 -8.34
C VAL A 139 2.93 4.20 -8.19
N LEU A 140 4.21 4.43 -7.91
CA LEU A 140 5.20 3.35 -7.90
C LEU A 140 4.97 2.35 -6.76
N ILE A 141 4.68 2.82 -5.54
CA ILE A 141 4.41 1.93 -4.40
C ILE A 141 3.15 1.08 -4.62
N PRO A 142 1.99 1.62 -5.02
CA PRO A 142 0.84 0.82 -5.40
C PRO A 142 1.14 -0.17 -6.54
N GLU A 143 1.85 0.26 -7.58
CA GLU A 143 2.24 -0.62 -8.69
C GLU A 143 3.14 -1.75 -8.21
N ALA A 144 4.07 -1.48 -7.29
CA ALA A 144 4.88 -2.50 -6.64
C ALA A 144 4.02 -3.50 -5.89
N GLY A 145 3.00 -3.04 -5.15
CA GLY A 145 2.01 -3.91 -4.52
C GLY A 145 1.35 -4.86 -5.51
N VAL A 146 0.87 -4.34 -6.64
CA VAL A 146 0.26 -5.16 -7.72
C VAL A 146 1.26 -6.17 -8.28
N GLN A 147 2.49 -5.76 -8.58
CA GLN A 147 3.52 -6.64 -9.11
C GLN A 147 3.89 -7.76 -8.13
N LEU A 148 3.94 -7.43 -6.83
CA LEU A 148 4.20 -8.41 -5.79
C LEU A 148 3.00 -9.37 -5.61
N ILE A 149 1.77 -8.88 -5.66
CA ILE A 149 0.59 -9.75 -5.65
C ILE A 149 0.63 -10.70 -6.85
N LEU A 150 0.98 -10.20 -8.04
CA LEU A 150 1.09 -11.03 -9.23
C LEU A 150 2.11 -12.17 -9.06
N ASP A 151 3.31 -11.94 -8.53
CA ASP A 151 4.22 -13.08 -8.34
C ASP A 151 3.80 -14.02 -7.20
N ASP A 152 3.02 -13.56 -6.21
CA ASP A 152 2.52 -14.43 -5.13
C ASP A 152 1.51 -15.45 -5.66
N PHE A 153 0.68 -15.05 -6.64
CA PHE A 153 -0.28 -15.90 -7.32
C PHE A 153 0.27 -16.54 -8.61
N GLY A 154 1.53 -16.24 -8.97
CA GLY A 154 2.20 -16.71 -10.18
C GLY A 154 1.56 -16.22 -11.48
N ASN A 155 1.89 -16.88 -12.60
CA ASN A 155 1.48 -16.47 -13.96
C ASN A 155 -0.02 -16.67 -14.26
N GLY A 156 -0.85 -17.05 -13.29
CA GLY A 156 -2.27 -17.35 -13.48
C GLY A 156 -3.22 -16.19 -13.18
N MET A 157 -2.75 -15.14 -12.49
CA MET A 157 -3.59 -14.02 -12.08
C MET A 157 -3.56 -12.88 -13.09
N GLU A 158 -4.74 -12.38 -13.46
CA GLU A 158 -4.86 -11.17 -14.27
C GLU A 158 -4.51 -9.92 -13.44
N ARG A 159 -3.89 -8.93 -14.08
CA ARG A 159 -3.51 -7.66 -13.43
C ARG A 159 -4.70 -6.94 -12.79
N ALA A 160 -5.88 -6.99 -13.41
CA ALA A 160 -7.09 -6.38 -12.86
C ALA A 160 -7.50 -7.04 -11.52
N THR A 161 -7.40 -8.37 -11.42
CA THR A 161 -7.63 -9.12 -10.19
C THR A 161 -6.59 -8.79 -9.13
N ALA A 162 -5.32 -8.60 -9.51
CA ALA A 162 -4.28 -8.18 -8.57
C ALA A 162 -4.53 -6.78 -8.00
N ILE A 163 -5.01 -5.83 -8.82
CA ILE A 163 -5.44 -4.50 -8.34
C ILE A 163 -6.62 -4.62 -7.36
N ALA A 164 -7.65 -5.41 -7.71
CA ALA A 164 -8.79 -5.63 -6.82
C ALA A 164 -8.33 -6.24 -5.49
N THR A 165 -7.47 -7.26 -5.55
CA THR A 165 -6.85 -7.89 -4.37
C THR A 165 -6.09 -6.87 -3.53
N MET A 166 -5.30 -5.99 -4.16
CA MET A 166 -4.57 -4.94 -3.44
C MET A 166 -5.53 -4.03 -2.65
N TYR A 167 -6.61 -3.58 -3.27
CA TYR A 167 -7.59 -2.73 -2.57
C TYR A 167 -8.35 -3.47 -1.48
N GLU A 168 -8.83 -4.69 -1.75
CA GLU A 168 -9.58 -5.50 -0.79
C GLU A 168 -8.74 -5.89 0.43
N SER A 169 -7.45 -6.10 0.23
CA SER A 169 -6.52 -6.54 1.27
C SER A 169 -5.83 -5.42 2.05
N GLY A 170 -6.02 -4.16 1.66
CA GLY A 170 -5.35 -3.01 2.29
C GLY A 170 -5.65 -2.89 3.79
N LYS A 171 -6.91 -3.09 4.20
CA LYS A 171 -7.27 -3.05 5.63
C LYS A 171 -6.61 -4.17 6.44
N TYR A 172 -6.56 -5.37 5.86
CA TYR A 172 -5.85 -6.50 6.47
C TYR A 172 -4.36 -6.20 6.63
N GLY A 173 -3.69 -5.74 5.57
CA GLY A 173 -2.27 -5.40 5.61
C GLY A 173 -1.96 -4.32 6.66
N ALA A 174 -2.79 -3.27 6.75
CA ALA A 174 -2.62 -2.20 7.72
C ALA A 174 -2.70 -2.67 9.18
N GLN A 175 -3.54 -3.66 9.49
CA GLN A 175 -3.68 -4.19 10.85
C GLN A 175 -2.70 -5.32 11.17
N MET A 176 -2.41 -6.18 10.19
CA MET A 176 -1.52 -7.34 10.35
C MET A 176 -0.04 -6.95 10.35
N PHE A 177 0.34 -5.97 9.50
CA PHE A 177 1.72 -5.53 9.31
C PHE A 177 1.85 -4.00 9.48
N PRO A 178 1.54 -3.46 10.68
CA PRO A 178 1.68 -2.03 10.96
C PRO A 178 3.16 -1.63 11.04
N ALA A 179 3.44 -0.33 10.92
CA ALA A 179 4.72 0.20 11.37
C ALA A 179 4.89 -0.03 12.87
N GLU A 180 6.06 -0.52 13.27
CA GLU A 180 6.52 -0.44 14.67
C GLU A 180 6.45 0.99 15.22
#